data_AF-A0A7S4NTY0-F1
#
_entry.id   AF-A0A7S4NTY0-F1
#
_cell.length_a   1.000
_cell.length_b   1.000
_cell.length_c   1.000
_cell.angle_alpha   90.00
_cell.angle_beta   90.00
_cell.angle_gamma   90.00
#
_symmetry.space_group_name_H-M   'P 1'
#
loop_
_entity.id
_entity.type
_entity.pdbx_description
1 polymer ?
#
loop_
_entity_poly.entity_id
_entity_poly.type
_entity_poly.pdbx_seq_one_letter_code
_entity_poly.pdbx_strand_id
1 'polypeptide(L)'
;DLRFLTRLDVCDLSGMDMEFVPKVIMIAGIKNVRRYVDSLHLARDSGMLDLSGMKLSHIPDDVYLMTNLTELRLNDNLISHVPPRISVLENLKNIFLDSNPLKNLPQEFERLGKMERISPLGCPIREFPLELCRMKSLREIRSFSHSLVSKDSERISSEVVIRNTQNLMEQFRYMITAYETNSLILSDMSLVYFPIEAFYITNLTTLD
;
A
#
# COMPACT_ATOMS: atom_id res chain seq x y z
N ASP A 1 10.77 -22.97 21.10
CA ASP A 1 11.68 -22.17 21.94
C ASP A 1 11.82 -20.75 21.35
N LEU A 2 11.08 -19.75 21.87
CA LEU A 2 11.00 -18.34 21.37
C LEU A 2 11.66 -17.27 22.29
N ARG A 3 12.92 -17.38 22.67
CA ARG A 3 13.39 -18.41 23.62
C ARG A 3 13.02 -18.13 25.07
N PHE A 4 12.29 -17.06 25.35
CA PHE A 4 11.81 -16.65 26.67
C PHE A 4 11.09 -15.29 26.59
N LEU A 5 10.51 -14.89 25.43
CA LEU A 5 9.95 -13.54 25.17
C LEU A 5 10.81 -12.43 25.79
N THR A 6 12.10 -12.60 25.50
CA THR A 6 13.28 -11.87 25.91
C THR A 6 13.48 -11.54 27.41
N ARG A 7 12.76 -12.22 28.33
CA ARG A 7 13.02 -12.47 29.80
C ARG A 7 12.14 -11.68 30.76
N LEU A 8 10.94 -11.29 30.29
CA LEU A 8 9.92 -10.62 31.13
C LEU A 8 10.46 -9.27 31.68
N ASP A 9 9.76 -8.47 32.51
CA ASP A 9 9.21 -8.74 33.84
C ASP A 9 7.70 -8.41 33.92
N VAL A 10 6.87 -9.45 34.06
CA VAL A 10 5.39 -9.46 34.18
C VAL A 10 4.62 -8.66 33.11
N CYS A 11 4.20 -9.38 32.06
CA CYS A 11 2.91 -9.13 31.42
C CYS A 11 2.07 -10.39 31.65
N ASP A 12 0.85 -10.21 32.15
CA ASP A 12 -0.11 -11.30 32.20
C ASP A 12 -0.47 -11.67 30.76
N LEU A 13 -0.13 -12.89 30.37
CA LEU A 13 -0.46 -13.46 29.06
C LEU A 13 -1.68 -14.36 29.15
N SER A 14 -2.32 -14.44 30.32
CA SER A 14 -3.55 -15.19 30.47
C SER A 14 -4.60 -14.63 29.52
N GLY A 15 -5.16 -15.51 28.70
CA GLY A 15 -6.15 -15.15 27.69
C GLY A 15 -5.61 -14.59 26.36
N MET A 16 -4.28 -14.47 26.17
CA MET A 16 -3.73 -14.16 24.84
C MET A 16 -3.59 -15.41 24.00
N ASP A 17 -4.28 -15.46 22.86
CA ASP A 17 -4.08 -16.52 21.87
C ASP A 17 -2.75 -16.30 21.13
N MET A 18 -1.75 -17.09 21.53
CA MET A 18 -0.38 -17.00 21.02
C MET A 18 -0.21 -17.75 19.69
N GLU A 19 -1.19 -18.56 19.27
CA GLU A 19 -1.09 -19.40 18.07
C GLU A 19 -0.93 -18.57 16.80
N PHE A 20 -1.56 -17.39 16.77
CA PHE A 20 -1.63 -16.53 15.58
C PHE A 20 -0.62 -15.37 15.58
N VAL A 21 0.12 -15.17 16.68
CA VAL A 21 1.13 -14.11 16.75
C VAL A 21 2.28 -14.44 15.80
N PRO A 22 2.68 -13.56 14.88
CA PRO A 22 3.77 -13.85 13.95
C PRO A 22 5.10 -14.09 14.69
N LYS A 23 5.88 -15.08 14.24
CA LYS A 23 7.17 -15.45 14.85
C LYS A 23 8.13 -14.27 15.02
N VAL A 24 8.15 -13.33 14.07
CA VAL A 24 8.99 -12.13 14.14
C VAL A 24 8.63 -11.24 15.33
N ILE A 25 7.34 -11.14 15.67
CA ILE A 25 6.84 -10.40 16.84
C ILE A 25 7.23 -11.11 18.12
N MET A 26 7.07 -12.44 18.16
CA MET A 26 7.47 -13.25 19.32
C MET A 26 8.97 -13.13 19.61
N ILE A 27 9.81 -13.19 18.58
CA ILE A 27 11.28 -13.02 18.72
C ILE A 27 11.63 -11.60 19.18
N ALA A 28 10.84 -10.58 18.79
CA ALA A 28 11.04 -9.19 19.20
C ALA A 28 10.70 -8.91 20.68
N GLY A 29 10.19 -9.90 21.43
CA GLY A 29 9.98 -9.82 22.87
C GLY A 29 8.58 -9.38 23.31
N ILE A 30 8.31 -9.50 24.61
CA ILE A 30 6.93 -9.47 25.13
C ILE A 30 6.18 -8.16 24.89
N LYS A 31 6.89 -7.03 24.92
CA LYS A 31 6.29 -5.71 24.65
C LYS A 31 5.72 -5.62 23.24
N ASN A 32 6.38 -6.26 22.26
CA ASN A 32 5.90 -6.29 20.87
C ASN A 32 4.72 -7.25 20.70
N VAL A 33 4.73 -8.39 21.40
CA VAL A 33 3.57 -9.30 21.45
C VAL A 33 2.36 -8.58 22.01
N ARG A 34 2.51 -7.92 23.16
CA ARG A 34 1.43 -7.13 23.78
C ARG A 34 0.93 -6.03 22.83
N ARG A 35 1.84 -5.24 22.25
CA ARG A 35 1.47 -4.21 21.27
C ARG A 35 0.68 -4.78 20.09
N TYR A 36 1.11 -5.92 19.54
CA TYR A 36 0.42 -6.58 18.44
C TYR A 36 -0.99 -7.02 18.84
N VAL A 37 -1.12 -7.70 19.98
CA VAL A 37 -2.40 -8.17 20.51
C VAL A 37 -3.33 -7.01 20.85
N ASP A 38 -2.83 -5.95 21.49
CA ASP A 38 -3.59 -4.73 21.81
C ASP A 38 -4.09 -4.05 20.54
N SER A 39 -3.26 -3.96 19.48
CA SER A 39 -3.67 -3.45 18.18
C SER A 39 -4.81 -4.27 17.57
N LEU A 40 -4.76 -5.61 17.66
CA LEU A 40 -5.83 -6.49 17.16
C LEU A 40 -7.13 -6.31 17.95
N HIS A 41 -7.06 -6.23 19.29
CA HIS A 41 -8.23 -6.00 20.13
C HIS A 41 -8.88 -4.65 19.84
N LEU A 42 -8.08 -3.58 19.76
CA LEU A 42 -8.58 -2.26 19.44
C LEU A 42 -9.21 -2.20 18.04
N ALA A 43 -8.62 -2.91 17.07
CA ALA A 43 -9.14 -2.97 15.70
C ALA A 43 -10.51 -3.66 15.61
N ARG A 44 -10.80 -4.65 16.47
CA ARG A 44 -12.11 -5.33 16.49
C ARG A 44 -13.25 -4.35 16.77
N ASP A 45 -13.04 -3.36 17.63
CA ASP A 45 -14.07 -2.39 17.98
C ASP A 45 -14.03 -1.14 17.09
N SER A 46 -12.83 -0.63 16.80
CA SER A 46 -12.65 0.63 16.07
C SER A 46 -12.65 0.49 14.55
N GLY A 47 -12.38 -0.71 14.03
CA GLY A 47 -12.09 -0.93 12.60
C GLY A 47 -10.78 -0.29 12.14
N MET A 48 -9.90 0.14 13.05
CA MET A 48 -8.59 0.72 12.74
C MET A 48 -7.48 -0.18 13.28
N LEU A 49 -6.63 -0.69 12.38
CA LEU A 49 -5.53 -1.57 12.75
C LEU A 49 -4.19 -0.92 12.41
N ASP A 50 -3.34 -0.75 13.42
CA ASP A 50 -1.98 -0.27 13.26
C ASP A 50 -0.95 -1.35 13.61
N LEU A 51 -0.26 -1.83 12.58
CA LEU A 51 0.84 -2.80 12.66
C LEU A 51 2.17 -2.18 12.16
N SER A 52 2.30 -0.86 12.22
CA SER A 52 3.48 -0.16 11.68
C SER A 52 4.75 -0.43 12.51
N GLY A 53 5.90 -0.56 11.86
CA GLY A 53 7.19 -0.73 12.53
C GLY A 53 7.36 -2.08 13.22
N MET A 54 6.66 -3.12 12.76
CA MET A 54 6.62 -4.45 13.38
C MET A 54 7.53 -5.48 12.69
N LYS A 55 8.32 -5.05 11.68
CA LYS A 55 9.22 -5.91 10.88
C LYS A 55 8.50 -7.08 10.21
N LEU A 56 7.20 -6.91 9.95
CA LEU A 56 6.39 -7.93 9.28
C LEU A 56 6.89 -8.09 7.84
N SER A 57 7.16 -9.33 7.42
CA SER A 57 7.50 -9.63 6.02
C SER A 57 6.27 -9.80 5.12
N HIS A 58 5.12 -10.04 5.74
CA HIS A 58 3.82 -10.26 5.10
C HIS A 58 2.72 -9.77 6.05
N ILE A 59 1.53 -9.49 5.52
CA ILE A 59 0.34 -9.17 6.32
C ILE A 59 -0.13 -10.47 7.03
N PRO A 60 -0.28 -10.48 8.37
CA PRO A 60 -0.72 -11.66 9.13
C PRO A 60 -2.13 -12.14 8.76
N ASP A 61 -2.39 -13.44 8.90
CA ASP A 61 -3.66 -14.03 8.48
C ASP A 61 -4.88 -13.50 9.23
N ASP A 62 -4.72 -13.15 10.51
CA ASP A 62 -5.77 -12.56 11.35
C ASP A 62 -6.31 -11.24 10.80
N VAL A 63 -5.48 -10.50 10.04
CA VAL A 63 -5.90 -9.25 9.42
C VAL A 63 -7.08 -9.48 8.49
N TYR A 64 -7.07 -10.59 7.75
CA TYR A 64 -8.14 -10.94 6.81
C TYR A 64 -9.41 -11.45 7.48
N LEU A 65 -9.38 -11.72 8.78
CA LEU A 65 -10.57 -12.09 9.55
C LEU A 65 -11.34 -10.87 10.06
N MET A 66 -10.72 -9.68 10.08
CA MET A 66 -11.33 -8.42 10.53
C MET A 66 -12.10 -7.74 9.40
N THR A 67 -13.23 -8.31 8.99
CA THR A 67 -14.05 -7.81 7.86
C THR A 67 -14.66 -6.43 8.11
N ASN A 68 -14.67 -5.95 9.36
CA ASN A 68 -15.10 -4.59 9.73
C ASN A 68 -13.98 -3.54 9.59
N LEU A 69 -12.77 -3.93 9.18
CA LEU A 69 -11.63 -3.02 9.09
C LEU A 69 -11.87 -1.92 8.05
N THR A 70 -11.70 -0.68 8.47
CA THR A 70 -11.82 0.53 7.64
C THR A 70 -10.47 1.21 7.43
N GLU A 71 -9.50 1.00 8.31
CA GLU A 71 -8.16 1.55 8.17
C GLU A 71 -7.09 0.52 8.56
N LEU A 72 -6.08 0.37 7.70
CA LEU A 72 -4.95 -0.54 7.89
C LEU A 72 -3.63 0.22 7.71
N ARG A 73 -2.84 0.30 8.79
CA ARG A 73 -1.49 0.89 8.76
C ARG A 73 -0.43 -0.20 8.88
N LEU A 74 0.44 -0.26 7.88
CA LEU A 74 1.50 -1.24 7.72
C LEU A 74 2.85 -0.56 7.44
N ASN A 75 2.99 0.72 7.78
CA ASN A 75 4.18 1.51 7.51
C ASN A 75 5.43 0.88 8.16
N ASP A 76 6.60 1.13 7.58
CA ASP A 76 7.90 0.73 8.14
C ASP A 76 7.99 -0.77 8.47
N ASN A 77 7.48 -1.61 7.56
CA ASN A 77 7.60 -3.06 7.62
C ASN A 77 8.50 -3.58 6.48
N LEU A 78 8.53 -4.91 6.30
CA LEU A 78 9.32 -5.60 5.27
C LEU A 78 8.41 -6.29 4.24
N ILE A 79 7.21 -5.74 4.02
CA ILE A 79 6.19 -6.32 3.14
C ILE A 79 6.60 -6.11 1.68
N SER A 80 6.89 -7.22 1.00
CA SER A 80 7.33 -7.18 -0.41
C SER A 80 6.19 -7.29 -1.41
N HIS A 81 5.02 -7.79 -0.97
CA HIS A 81 3.81 -7.96 -1.76
C HIS A 81 2.58 -7.95 -0.86
N VAL A 82 1.47 -7.45 -1.40
CA VAL A 82 0.14 -7.55 -0.78
C VAL A 82 -0.62 -8.66 -1.52
N PRO A 83 -1.07 -9.73 -0.84
CA PRO A 83 -1.68 -10.87 -1.52
C PRO A 83 -3.12 -10.57 -1.95
N PRO A 84 -3.66 -11.33 -2.94
CA PRO A 84 -5.04 -11.20 -3.43
C PRO A 84 -6.12 -11.20 -2.34
N ARG A 85 -5.84 -11.90 -1.23
CA ARG A 85 -6.72 -12.01 -0.07
C ARG A 85 -7.08 -10.66 0.54
N ILE A 86 -6.34 -9.59 0.27
CA ILE A 86 -6.69 -8.23 0.71
C ILE A 86 -8.10 -7.81 0.28
N SER A 87 -8.62 -8.35 -0.83
CA SER A 87 -9.98 -8.07 -1.32
C SER A 87 -11.10 -8.49 -0.38
N VAL A 88 -10.86 -9.36 0.61
CA VAL A 88 -11.89 -9.72 1.61
C VAL A 88 -12.19 -8.59 2.59
N LEU A 89 -11.33 -7.57 2.67
CA LEU A 89 -11.52 -6.40 3.51
C LEU A 89 -12.40 -5.36 2.80
N GLU A 90 -13.62 -5.74 2.43
CA GLU A 90 -14.53 -4.93 1.61
C GLU A 90 -14.89 -3.56 2.22
N ASN A 91 -14.70 -3.41 3.54
CA ASN A 91 -14.92 -2.17 4.27
C ASN A 91 -13.69 -1.25 4.34
N LEU A 92 -12.54 -1.68 3.82
CA LEU A 92 -11.29 -0.94 3.90
C LEU A 92 -11.38 0.36 3.10
N LYS A 93 -11.17 1.47 3.80
CA LYS A 93 -11.15 2.84 3.23
C LYS A 93 -9.74 3.35 3.06
N ASN A 94 -8.88 3.12 4.05
CA ASN A 94 -7.54 3.68 4.07
C ASN A 94 -6.51 2.56 4.24
N ILE A 95 -5.49 2.54 3.39
CA ILE A 95 -4.34 1.65 3.56
C ILE A 95 -3.02 2.44 3.45
N PHE A 96 -2.15 2.24 4.43
CA PHE A 96 -0.83 2.87 4.50
C PHE A 96 0.25 1.79 4.49
N LEU A 97 1.11 1.84 3.49
CA LEU A 97 2.14 0.85 3.14
C LEU A 97 3.53 1.50 3.08
N ASP A 98 3.69 2.68 3.66
CA ASP A 98 4.90 3.50 3.52
C ASP A 98 6.14 2.73 4.00
N SER A 99 7.29 3.02 3.39
CA SER A 99 8.58 2.43 3.73
C SER A 99 8.60 0.89 3.70
N ASN A 100 7.84 0.26 2.81
CA ASN A 100 7.90 -1.18 2.55
C ASN A 100 8.64 -1.48 1.23
N PRO A 101 9.31 -2.64 1.10
CA PRO A 101 9.97 -3.07 -0.14
C PRO A 101 8.99 -3.57 -1.23
N LEU A 102 7.81 -2.94 -1.30
CA LEU A 102 6.72 -3.29 -2.20
C LEU A 102 7.04 -2.88 -3.64
N LYS A 103 6.99 -3.83 -4.58
CA LYS A 103 7.34 -3.58 -5.99
C LYS A 103 6.16 -3.22 -6.87
N ASN A 104 4.98 -3.76 -6.55
CA ASN A 104 3.73 -3.59 -7.30
C ASN A 104 2.56 -3.56 -6.31
N LEU A 105 1.42 -2.97 -6.71
CA LEU A 105 0.15 -3.11 -6.01
C LEU A 105 -0.65 -4.27 -6.62
N PRO A 106 -1.45 -5.02 -5.85
CA PRO A 106 -2.22 -6.15 -6.37
C PRO A 106 -3.46 -5.66 -7.14
N GLN A 107 -3.83 -6.39 -8.20
CA GLN A 107 -5.02 -6.07 -8.99
C GLN A 107 -6.31 -6.10 -8.15
N GLU A 108 -6.33 -6.88 -7.08
CA GLU A 108 -7.44 -7.02 -6.16
C GLU A 108 -7.83 -5.72 -5.43
N PHE A 109 -7.01 -4.66 -5.48
CA PHE A 109 -7.41 -3.34 -4.98
C PHE A 109 -8.60 -2.76 -5.75
N GLU A 110 -8.79 -3.12 -7.02
CA GLU A 110 -10.00 -2.75 -7.79
C GLU A 110 -11.29 -3.23 -7.10
N ARG A 111 -11.24 -4.33 -6.34
CA ARG A 111 -12.40 -4.89 -5.62
C ARG A 111 -12.70 -4.16 -4.32
N LEU A 112 -11.79 -3.34 -3.82
CA LEU A 112 -11.96 -2.57 -2.59
C LEU A 112 -12.78 -1.32 -2.87
N GLY A 113 -14.07 -1.51 -3.17
CA GLY A 113 -14.97 -0.46 -3.67
C GLY A 113 -15.20 0.71 -2.71
N LYS A 114 -14.77 0.61 -1.45
CA LYS A 114 -14.84 1.69 -0.45
C LYS A 114 -13.50 2.37 -0.18
N MET A 115 -12.42 1.95 -0.85
CA MET A 115 -11.10 2.52 -0.63
C MET A 115 -11.06 3.97 -1.10
N GLU A 116 -10.69 4.87 -0.19
CA GLU A 116 -10.56 6.31 -0.36
C GLU A 116 -9.10 6.74 -0.41
N ARG A 117 -8.21 6.08 0.34
CA ARG A 117 -6.80 6.49 0.46
C ARG A 117 -5.83 5.33 0.41
N ILE A 118 -4.76 5.53 -0.34
CA ILE A 118 -3.63 4.62 -0.41
C ILE A 118 -2.31 5.38 -0.33
N SER A 119 -1.37 4.89 0.47
CA SER A 119 -0.05 5.50 0.62
C SER A 119 1.05 4.44 0.52
N PRO A 120 1.76 4.34 -0.61
CA PRO A 120 2.99 3.54 -0.70
C PRO A 120 4.25 4.42 -0.77
N LEU A 121 4.35 5.45 0.08
CA LEU A 121 5.49 6.36 0.09
C LEU A 121 6.78 5.60 0.42
N GLY A 122 7.85 5.79 -0.36
CA GLY A 122 9.11 5.09 -0.12
C GLY A 122 9.10 3.62 -0.51
N CYS A 123 8.06 3.13 -1.20
CA CYS A 123 8.06 1.83 -1.85
C CYS A 123 8.77 1.87 -3.22
N PRO A 124 9.58 0.86 -3.59
CA PRO A 124 10.21 0.78 -4.90
C PRO A 124 9.24 0.28 -5.97
N ILE A 125 8.10 0.97 -6.15
CA ILE A 125 7.09 0.59 -7.13
C ILE A 125 7.57 0.89 -8.53
N ARG A 126 7.66 -0.14 -9.38
CA ARG A 126 8.22 -0.04 -10.73
C ARG A 126 7.20 0.12 -11.83
N GLU A 127 6.00 -0.40 -11.62
CA GLU A 127 4.94 -0.39 -12.61
C GLU A 127 3.80 0.52 -12.15
N PHE A 128 3.20 1.24 -13.11
CA PHE A 128 2.05 2.08 -12.83
C PHE A 128 0.84 1.19 -12.45
N PRO A 129 0.17 1.44 -11.32
CA PRO A 129 -0.91 0.59 -10.84
C PRO A 129 -2.23 0.94 -11.54
N LEU A 130 -2.44 0.40 -12.74
CA LEU A 130 -3.62 0.62 -13.59
C LEU A 130 -4.94 0.30 -12.86
N GLU A 131 -4.89 -0.55 -11.85
CA GLU A 131 -6.04 -1.02 -11.09
C GLU A 131 -6.60 0.06 -10.16
N LEU A 132 -5.75 1.00 -9.73
CA LEU A 132 -6.20 2.17 -8.97
C LEU A 132 -7.07 3.10 -9.80
N CYS A 133 -6.87 3.16 -11.12
CA CYS A 133 -7.66 4.00 -12.02
C CYS A 133 -9.12 3.55 -12.13
N ARG A 134 -9.44 2.31 -11.74
CA ARG A 134 -10.80 1.76 -11.78
C ARG A 134 -11.56 1.96 -10.47
N MET A 135 -10.90 2.48 -9.44
CA MET A 135 -11.44 2.62 -8.10
C MET A 135 -12.22 3.93 -7.96
N LYS A 136 -13.54 3.86 -8.16
CA LYS A 136 -14.44 5.03 -8.13
C LYS A 136 -14.46 5.82 -6.81
N SER A 137 -14.09 5.17 -5.71
CA SER A 137 -14.11 5.77 -4.37
C SER A 137 -12.77 6.39 -3.98
N LEU A 138 -11.70 6.17 -4.77
CA LEU A 138 -10.35 6.56 -4.42
C LEU A 138 -10.19 8.08 -4.56
N ARG A 139 -9.79 8.74 -3.47
CA ARG A 139 -9.68 10.21 -3.38
C ARG A 139 -8.24 10.69 -3.26
N GLU A 140 -7.37 9.86 -2.69
CA GLU A 140 -6.00 10.25 -2.36
C GLU A 140 -5.02 9.09 -2.58
N ILE A 141 -3.96 9.37 -3.34
CA ILE A 141 -2.81 8.48 -3.51
C ILE A 141 -1.58 9.27 -3.05
N ARG A 142 -0.83 8.77 -2.07
CA ARG A 142 0.44 9.38 -1.64
C ARG A 142 1.60 8.50 -2.09
N SER A 143 2.35 8.90 -3.12
CA SER A 143 3.49 8.12 -3.65
C SER A 143 4.72 9.00 -3.92
N PHE A 144 5.93 8.42 -3.79
CA PHE A 144 7.19 9.02 -4.23
C PHE A 144 7.63 8.42 -5.58
N SER A 145 7.85 9.30 -6.55
CA SER A 145 8.14 9.02 -7.96
C SER A 145 9.62 8.76 -8.26
N HIS A 146 10.27 7.82 -7.58
CA HIS A 146 11.68 7.51 -7.88
C HIS A 146 11.89 6.21 -8.67
N SER A 147 10.85 5.40 -8.91
CA SER A 147 11.05 4.02 -9.41
C SER A 147 10.21 3.61 -10.61
N LEU A 148 9.35 4.47 -11.18
CA LEU A 148 8.65 4.16 -12.43
C LEU A 148 9.62 4.31 -13.60
N VAL A 149 10.51 3.33 -13.75
CA VAL A 149 11.35 3.14 -14.93
C VAL A 149 10.64 2.08 -15.73
N SER A 150 10.10 2.46 -16.89
CA SER A 150 9.54 1.52 -17.83
C SER A 150 10.61 0.50 -18.23
N LYS A 151 10.21 -0.76 -18.47
CA LYS A 151 11.14 -1.82 -18.88
C LYS A 151 11.91 -1.50 -20.17
N ASP A 152 11.50 -0.46 -20.91
CA ASP A 152 12.11 -0.03 -22.17
C ASP A 152 13.17 1.09 -22.04
N SER A 153 13.45 1.62 -20.84
CA SER A 153 14.32 2.80 -20.68
C SER A 153 15.71 2.53 -20.08
N GLU A 154 16.43 1.51 -20.55
CA GLU A 154 17.84 1.27 -20.19
C GLU A 154 18.83 2.38 -20.66
N ARG A 155 18.35 3.56 -21.05
CA ARG A 155 19.18 4.64 -21.63
C ARG A 155 19.00 6.04 -21.07
N ILE A 156 18.22 6.25 -20.01
CA ILE A 156 18.11 7.60 -19.42
C ILE A 156 19.03 7.69 -18.19
N SER A 157 20.15 8.36 -18.45
CA SER A 157 21.24 8.66 -17.54
C SER A 157 20.79 9.31 -16.23
N SER A 158 21.58 9.04 -15.20
CA SER A 158 21.48 9.29 -13.76
C SER A 158 21.30 10.74 -13.27
N GLU A 159 20.69 11.66 -14.02
CA GLU A 159 20.58 13.09 -13.65
C GLU A 159 19.16 13.66 -13.45
N VAL A 160 18.08 12.92 -13.73
CA VAL A 160 16.68 13.44 -13.65
C VAL A 160 16.00 13.12 -12.31
N VAL A 161 16.76 12.98 -11.23
CA VAL A 161 16.27 12.35 -9.99
C VAL A 161 15.55 13.32 -9.01
N ILE A 162 15.54 14.65 -9.18
CA ILE A 162 15.20 15.55 -8.05
C ILE A 162 13.95 16.47 -8.24
N ARG A 163 13.00 16.21 -9.16
CA ARG A 163 11.80 17.09 -9.28
C ARG A 163 10.41 16.43 -9.43
N ASN A 164 10.29 15.11 -9.36
CA ASN A 164 9.11 14.40 -9.91
C ASN A 164 7.88 14.19 -9.01
N THR A 165 7.87 14.60 -7.73
CA THR A 165 6.69 14.35 -6.87
C THR A 165 5.44 15.12 -7.30
N GLN A 166 5.59 16.32 -7.88
CA GLN A 166 4.46 17.06 -8.48
C GLN A 166 4.04 16.47 -9.83
N ASN A 167 5.02 16.12 -10.68
CA ASN A 167 4.78 15.66 -12.06
C ASN A 167 4.09 14.29 -12.10
N LEU A 168 4.42 13.38 -11.17
CA LEU A 168 3.76 12.08 -11.09
C LEU A 168 2.32 12.19 -10.54
N MET A 169 2.07 13.08 -9.57
CA MET A 169 0.71 13.32 -9.08
C MET A 169 -0.17 13.97 -10.15
N GLU A 170 0.40 14.87 -10.96
CA GLU A 170 -0.26 15.42 -12.14
C GLU A 170 -0.53 14.32 -13.18
N GLN A 171 0.45 13.47 -13.49
CA GLN A 171 0.25 12.29 -14.34
C GLN A 171 -0.85 11.35 -13.81
N PHE A 172 -0.87 11.03 -12.52
CA PHE A 172 -1.95 10.25 -11.90
C PHE A 172 -3.31 10.93 -12.06
N ARG A 173 -3.40 12.25 -11.82
CA ARG A 173 -4.64 13.02 -11.97
C ARG A 173 -5.17 12.99 -13.40
N TYR A 174 -4.29 13.16 -14.40
CA TYR A 174 -4.67 13.13 -15.80
C TYR A 174 -5.00 11.72 -16.27
N MET A 175 -4.29 10.69 -15.77
CA MET A 175 -4.62 9.30 -16.04
C MET A 175 -5.98 8.91 -15.45
N ILE A 176 -6.29 9.30 -14.21
CA ILE A 176 -7.63 9.12 -13.60
C ILE A 176 -8.68 9.84 -14.45
N THR A 177 -8.45 11.11 -14.80
CA THR A 177 -9.35 11.88 -15.67
C THR A 177 -9.57 11.18 -17.01
N ALA A 178 -8.51 10.64 -17.62
CA ALA A 178 -8.59 9.91 -18.87
C ALA A 178 -9.38 8.60 -18.76
N TYR A 179 -9.28 7.90 -17.63
CA TYR A 179 -10.12 6.73 -17.35
C TYR A 179 -11.59 7.10 -17.13
N GLU A 180 -11.88 8.24 -16.50
CA GLU A 180 -13.25 8.70 -16.21
C GLU A 180 -13.95 9.30 -17.44
N THR A 181 -13.19 10.03 -18.26
CA THR A 181 -13.72 10.85 -19.36
C THR A 181 -13.39 10.30 -20.74
N ASN A 182 -12.65 9.18 -20.82
CA ASN A 182 -12.02 8.69 -22.05
C ASN A 182 -11.16 9.74 -22.76
N SER A 183 -10.75 10.81 -22.05
CA SER A 183 -10.07 11.96 -22.62
C SER A 183 -8.81 12.28 -21.81
N LEU A 184 -7.65 12.19 -22.44
CA LEU A 184 -6.36 12.49 -21.81
C LEU A 184 -5.90 13.86 -22.28
N ILE A 185 -5.88 14.81 -21.35
CA ILE A 185 -5.44 16.19 -21.60
C ILE A 185 -4.07 16.36 -20.96
N LEU A 186 -3.04 16.49 -21.78
CA LEU A 186 -1.64 16.67 -21.41
C LEU A 186 -1.14 18.08 -21.74
N SER A 187 -1.94 18.91 -22.40
CA SER A 187 -1.62 20.27 -22.83
C SER A 187 -1.08 21.17 -21.71
N ASP A 188 -1.55 20.96 -20.48
CA ASP A 188 -1.14 21.74 -19.30
C ASP A 188 0.13 21.18 -18.63
N MET A 189 0.73 20.12 -19.17
CA MET A 189 1.93 19.48 -18.62
C MET A 189 3.21 20.01 -19.26
N SER A 190 4.22 20.30 -18.42
CA SER A 190 5.60 20.43 -18.88
C SER A 190 6.21 19.05 -19.15
N LEU A 191 5.83 18.45 -20.27
CA LEU A 191 6.30 17.12 -20.67
C LEU A 191 7.74 17.18 -21.19
N VAL A 192 8.61 16.38 -20.58
CA VAL A 192 9.91 16.02 -21.16
C VAL A 192 9.78 14.77 -22.04
N TYR A 193 8.84 13.88 -21.71
CA TYR A 193 8.48 12.67 -22.47
C TYR A 193 6.97 12.42 -22.36
N PHE A 194 6.40 11.75 -23.37
CA PHE A 194 5.01 11.31 -23.34
C PHE A 194 4.84 10.18 -22.30
N PRO A 195 3.82 10.24 -21.43
CA PRO A 195 3.59 9.19 -20.44
C PRO A 195 3.15 7.91 -21.16
N ILE A 196 4.04 6.92 -21.22
CA ILE A 196 3.76 5.67 -21.93
C ILE A 196 2.57 4.91 -21.31
N GLU A 197 2.23 5.22 -20.06
CA GLU A 197 1.12 4.66 -19.33
C GLU A 197 -0.22 4.93 -20.02
N ALA A 198 -0.32 6.05 -20.76
CA ALA A 198 -1.47 6.41 -21.57
C ALA A 198 -1.80 5.34 -22.62
N PHE A 199 -0.81 4.59 -23.12
CA PHE A 199 -1.02 3.50 -24.08
C PHE A 199 -1.79 2.30 -23.48
N TYR A 200 -1.87 2.19 -22.16
CA TYR A 200 -2.67 1.15 -21.50
C TYR A 200 -4.15 1.54 -21.34
N ILE A 201 -4.53 2.78 -21.63
CA ILE A 201 -5.93 3.23 -21.63
C ILE A 201 -6.60 2.81 -22.96
N THR A 202 -7.13 1.60 -22.98
CA THR A 202 -7.71 1.00 -24.19
C THR A 202 -9.02 1.65 -24.66
N ASN A 203 -9.67 2.44 -23.81
CA ASN A 203 -10.92 3.16 -24.06
C ASN A 203 -10.74 4.65 -24.36
N LEU A 204 -9.50 5.12 -24.58
CA LEU A 204 -9.23 6.53 -24.85
C LEU A 204 -9.82 6.95 -26.20
N THR A 205 -10.73 7.93 -26.17
CA THR A 205 -11.36 8.50 -27.36
C THR A 205 -10.79 9.85 -27.75
N THR A 206 -10.10 10.53 -26.84
CA THR A 206 -9.55 11.87 -27.06
C THR A 206 -8.19 12.02 -26.38
N LEU A 207 -7.22 12.58 -27.10
CA LEU A 207 -5.87 12.89 -26.63
C LEU A 207 -5.55 14.32 -27.07
N ASP A 208 -5.27 15.19 -26.11
CA ASP A 208 -4.83 16.58 -26.30
C ASP A 208 -3.42 16.76 -25.70
#